data_AF-A0A6G0I9G8-F1
#
_entry.id   AF-A0A6G0I9G8-F1
#
_cell.length_a   1.000
_cell.length_b   1.000
_cell.length_c   1.000
_cell.angle_alpha   90.00
_cell.angle_beta   90.00
_cell.angle_gamma   90.00
#
_symmetry.space_group_name_H-M   'P 1'
#
loop_
_entity.id
_entity.type
_entity.pdbx_description
1 polymer ?
#
loop_
_entity_poly.entity_id
_entity_poly.type
_entity_poly.pdbx_seq_one_letter_code
_entity_poly.pdbx_strand_id
1 'polypeptide(L)'
;MENQLKKKFELEKQDLKKLKAELKQEREDLDRENEMINKEKMDLELMRSDIQKQTHMLEQHEQVIKEEKDKLDITKSEQNREKTIIEELTLQIKGERDELGDVMNMITLKQKEQELKEQELERLKQELETIKSNVLTEREELEELRKDLNKKKEELEAAMTNISLEREELIKIKTDNEKEREMLLDEKDRMEDERSEMKTKEDQLMSQMKLIENLRVKLQQLNERMSEDMKNKMDSLQQNIEVVQKLCTESEQKLTELDEQKENIAGCREVLEREREGLKCILSDMATKREDMENQLKKFELEKQDLEKLKAELKQEREDLDRENEMMNKEKMDLELMREVLEREREGLKCILSDMATKREDMENQLKKKFELEKQDLENLKAELKQEREDLDRVNEMMNKEKMDLELMRSDIQKQTHILEQHEQVIREEKDKLDIIKAEQNREKTNIEELTLQIKRERDELGDVMNMITLKQKEQELKEEELERLKQELETRKSNVLTEREELEELRKDLNRKKEELEAAMTNISLEREELIK
;
A
#
# COMPACT_ATOMS: atom_id res chain seq x y z
N MET A 1 -164.76 -164.18 54.98
CA MET A 1 -163.66 -164.11 54.01
C MET A 1 -163.76 -162.92 53.04
N GLU A 2 -164.60 -161.89 53.27
CA GLU A 2 -164.87 -160.88 52.23
C GLU A 2 -164.52 -159.43 52.62
N ASN A 3 -164.38 -159.13 53.92
CA ASN A 3 -164.10 -157.76 54.40
C ASN A 3 -162.62 -157.36 54.43
N GLN A 4 -161.68 -158.27 54.13
CA GLN A 4 -160.25 -157.96 54.09
C GLN A 4 -159.71 -157.64 52.68
N LEU A 5 -160.41 -158.03 51.61
CA LEU A 5 -159.98 -157.72 50.24
C LEU A 5 -160.41 -156.32 49.75
N LYS A 6 -161.53 -155.78 50.24
CA LYS A 6 -162.03 -154.46 49.82
C LYS A 6 -161.15 -153.29 50.30
N LYS A 7 -160.58 -153.40 51.50
CA LYS A 7 -159.78 -152.32 52.12
C LYS A 7 -158.38 -152.16 51.51
N LYS A 8 -157.84 -153.20 50.85
CA LYS A 8 -156.49 -153.15 50.24
C LYS A 8 -156.51 -152.50 48.85
N PHE A 9 -157.60 -152.65 48.11
CA PHE A 9 -157.74 -152.09 46.75
C PHE A 9 -157.98 -150.56 46.75
N GLU A 10 -158.53 -150.01 47.82
CA GLU A 10 -158.75 -148.56 47.94
C GLU A 10 -157.47 -147.77 48.27
N LEU A 11 -156.52 -148.36 49.01
CA LEU A 11 -155.22 -147.72 49.28
C LEU A 11 -154.35 -147.64 48.02
N GLU A 12 -154.27 -148.73 47.25
CA GLU A 12 -153.46 -148.77 46.01
C GLU A 12 -153.95 -147.77 44.95
N LYS A 13 -155.27 -147.51 44.89
CA LYS A 13 -155.84 -146.51 43.98
C LYS A 13 -155.51 -145.07 44.40
N GLN A 14 -155.27 -144.83 45.69
CA GLN A 14 -154.93 -143.51 46.22
C GLN A 14 -153.44 -143.20 45.99
N ASP A 15 -152.56 -144.18 46.15
CA ASP A 15 -151.11 -144.01 45.91
C ASP A 15 -150.78 -143.81 44.42
N LEU A 16 -151.48 -144.53 43.52
CA LEU A 16 -151.29 -144.35 42.08
C LEU A 16 -151.71 -142.94 41.60
N LYS A 17 -152.69 -142.32 42.26
CA LYS A 17 -153.10 -140.94 41.98
C LYS A 17 -152.05 -139.93 42.42
N LYS A 18 -151.33 -140.20 43.52
CA LYS A 18 -150.32 -139.30 44.08
C LYS A 18 -149.06 -139.29 43.22
N LEU A 19 -148.59 -140.47 42.82
CA LEU A 19 -147.39 -140.60 41.96
C LEU A 19 -147.58 -139.92 40.59
N LYS A 20 -148.81 -139.95 40.06
CA LYS A 20 -149.14 -139.32 38.79
C LYS A 20 -149.15 -137.78 38.87
N ALA A 21 -149.36 -137.20 40.05
CA ALA A 21 -149.28 -135.76 40.27
C ALA A 21 -147.82 -135.29 40.40
N GLU A 22 -146.98 -136.05 41.10
CA GLU A 22 -145.55 -135.72 41.29
C GLU A 22 -144.78 -135.74 39.96
N LEU A 23 -145.00 -136.76 39.11
CA LEU A 23 -144.37 -136.83 37.77
C LEU A 23 -144.80 -135.69 36.82
N LYS A 24 -145.98 -135.09 37.03
CA LYS A 24 -146.41 -133.93 36.24
C LYS A 24 -145.68 -132.67 36.67
N GLN A 25 -145.48 -132.50 37.98
CA GLN A 25 -144.79 -131.35 38.55
C GLN A 25 -143.31 -131.32 38.12
N GLU A 26 -142.63 -132.47 38.17
CA GLU A 26 -141.20 -132.58 37.84
C GLU A 26 -140.92 -132.26 36.36
N ARG A 27 -141.86 -132.58 35.47
CA ARG A 27 -141.78 -132.25 34.04
C ARG A 27 -141.89 -130.75 33.79
N GLU A 28 -142.76 -130.07 34.53
CA GLU A 28 -142.95 -128.62 34.45
C GLU A 28 -141.75 -127.84 35.03
N ASP A 29 -141.07 -128.38 36.05
CA ASP A 29 -139.86 -127.76 36.60
C ASP A 29 -138.64 -127.95 35.67
N LEU A 30 -138.51 -129.10 35.02
CA LEU A 30 -137.45 -129.36 34.04
C LEU A 30 -137.56 -128.46 32.79
N ASP A 31 -138.80 -128.20 32.33
CA ASP A 31 -139.04 -127.28 31.22
C ASP A 31 -138.67 -125.83 31.58
N ARG A 32 -138.96 -125.38 32.81
CA ARG A 32 -138.51 -124.06 33.31
C ARG A 32 -136.98 -123.94 33.40
N GLU A 33 -136.31 -125.00 33.82
CA GLU A 33 -134.85 -125.01 33.92
C GLU A 33 -134.18 -124.96 32.53
N ASN A 34 -134.71 -125.69 31.55
CA ASN A 34 -134.26 -125.60 30.15
C ASN A 34 -134.49 -124.20 29.54
N GLU A 35 -135.62 -123.54 29.84
CA GLU A 35 -135.85 -122.16 29.42
C GLU A 35 -134.85 -121.19 30.06
N MET A 36 -134.51 -121.36 31.35
CA MET A 36 -133.46 -120.57 32.02
C MET A 36 -132.08 -120.77 31.37
N ILE A 37 -131.69 -122.03 31.14
CA ILE A 37 -130.38 -122.36 30.56
C ILE A 37 -130.24 -121.75 29.15
N ASN A 38 -131.29 -121.80 28.32
CA ASN A 38 -131.27 -121.18 27.00
C ASN A 38 -131.14 -119.65 27.09
N LYS A 39 -131.78 -119.02 28.07
CA LYS A 39 -131.67 -117.58 28.30
C LYS A 39 -130.26 -117.19 28.75
N GLU A 40 -129.67 -117.90 29.72
CA GLU A 40 -128.29 -117.65 30.17
C GLU A 40 -127.27 -117.88 29.05
N LYS A 41 -127.48 -118.91 28.20
CA LYS A 41 -126.63 -119.15 27.04
C LYS A 41 -126.66 -117.98 26.05
N MET A 42 -127.84 -117.40 25.84
CA MET A 42 -128.02 -116.23 24.97
C MET A 42 -127.35 -114.97 25.57
N ASP A 43 -127.47 -114.77 26.89
CA ASP A 43 -126.82 -113.65 27.60
C ASP A 43 -125.29 -113.76 27.61
N LEU A 44 -124.75 -114.99 27.77
CA LEU A 44 -123.31 -115.24 27.67
C LEU A 44 -122.77 -115.03 26.25
N GLU A 45 -123.56 -115.32 25.22
CA GLU A 45 -123.18 -115.08 23.83
C GLU A 45 -123.17 -113.57 23.49
N LEU A 46 -124.11 -112.80 24.06
CA LEU A 46 -124.08 -111.34 24.02
C LEU A 46 -122.85 -110.77 24.73
N MET A 47 -122.53 -111.23 25.95
CA MET A 47 -121.32 -110.82 26.66
C MET A 47 -120.05 -111.15 25.88
N ARG A 48 -119.98 -112.33 25.26
CA ARG A 48 -118.83 -112.71 24.43
C ARG A 48 -118.68 -111.78 23.22
N SER A 49 -119.78 -111.40 22.57
CA SER A 49 -119.76 -110.42 21.48
C SER A 49 -119.25 -109.06 21.96
N ASP A 50 -119.69 -108.58 23.12
CA ASP A 50 -119.25 -107.30 23.67
C ASP A 50 -117.79 -107.31 24.14
N ILE A 51 -117.32 -108.41 24.74
CA ILE A 51 -115.90 -108.61 25.06
C ILE A 51 -115.07 -108.59 23.77
N GLN A 52 -115.49 -109.28 22.71
CA GLN A 52 -114.77 -109.23 21.43
C GLN A 52 -114.71 -107.82 20.83
N LYS A 53 -115.80 -107.03 20.92
CA LYS A 53 -115.78 -105.62 20.50
C LYS A 53 -114.85 -104.78 21.35
N GLN A 54 -114.86 -104.97 22.67
CA GLN A 54 -113.97 -104.25 23.59
C GLN A 54 -112.49 -104.60 23.36
N THR A 55 -112.17 -105.87 23.13
CA THR A 55 -110.81 -106.30 22.75
C THR A 55 -110.36 -105.61 21.47
N HIS A 56 -111.21 -105.58 20.44
CA HIS A 56 -110.86 -104.92 19.18
C HIS A 56 -110.66 -103.40 19.34
N MET A 57 -111.49 -102.72 20.15
CA MET A 57 -111.33 -101.29 20.47
C MET A 57 -110.03 -101.02 21.23
N LEU A 58 -109.65 -101.90 22.17
CA LEU A 58 -108.40 -101.77 22.91
C LEU A 58 -107.18 -101.99 22.00
N GLU A 59 -107.21 -102.98 21.12
CA GLU A 59 -106.16 -103.19 20.11
C GLU A 59 -106.01 -101.97 19.19
N GLN A 60 -107.14 -101.35 18.78
CA GLN A 60 -107.09 -100.09 18.00
C GLN A 60 -106.48 -98.93 18.81
N HIS A 61 -106.86 -98.76 20.07
CA HIS A 61 -106.27 -97.73 20.93
C HIS A 61 -104.78 -97.96 21.19
N GLU A 62 -104.35 -99.21 21.39
CA GLU A 62 -102.95 -99.56 21.57
C GLU A 62 -102.13 -99.23 20.31
N GLN A 63 -102.69 -99.48 19.12
CA GLN A 63 -102.08 -99.11 17.86
C GLN A 63 -101.98 -97.57 17.68
N VAL A 64 -103.03 -96.81 18.01
CA VAL A 64 -103.01 -95.34 17.95
C VAL A 64 -102.00 -94.75 18.95
N ILE A 65 -101.92 -95.27 20.17
CA ILE A 65 -100.94 -94.84 21.17
C ILE A 65 -99.52 -95.11 20.67
N LYS A 66 -99.30 -96.26 20.03
CA LYS A 66 -98.00 -96.60 19.43
C LYS A 66 -97.63 -95.61 18.32
N GLU A 67 -98.56 -95.30 17.43
CA GLU A 67 -98.35 -94.33 16.35
C GLU A 67 -98.09 -92.90 16.87
N GLU A 68 -98.82 -92.44 17.88
CA GLU A 68 -98.58 -91.13 18.52
C GLU A 68 -97.24 -91.09 19.27
N LYS A 69 -96.81 -92.20 19.87
CA LYS A 69 -95.49 -92.32 20.49
C LYS A 69 -94.37 -92.25 19.45
N ASP A 70 -94.53 -92.93 18.33
CA ASP A 70 -93.55 -92.89 17.23
C ASP A 70 -93.46 -91.46 16.64
N LYS A 71 -94.59 -90.74 16.48
CA LYS A 71 -94.59 -89.33 16.07
C LYS A 71 -93.91 -88.41 17.09
N LEU A 72 -94.12 -88.65 18.39
CA LEU A 72 -93.47 -87.88 19.45
C LEU A 72 -91.95 -88.10 19.45
N ASP A 73 -91.50 -89.33 19.22
CA ASP A 73 -90.08 -89.64 19.13
C ASP A 73 -89.44 -89.00 17.89
N ILE A 74 -90.15 -88.96 16.74
CA ILE A 74 -89.70 -88.24 15.54
C ILE A 74 -89.57 -86.74 15.83
N THR A 75 -90.61 -86.09 16.35
CA THR A 75 -90.59 -84.65 16.64
C THR A 75 -89.54 -84.28 17.69
N LYS A 76 -89.33 -85.12 18.72
CA LYS A 76 -88.27 -84.92 19.70
C LYS A 76 -86.87 -85.05 19.09
N SER A 77 -86.70 -85.97 18.14
CA SER A 77 -85.44 -86.10 17.39
C SER A 77 -85.19 -84.88 16.48
N GLU A 78 -86.24 -84.34 15.85
CA GLU A 78 -86.18 -83.12 15.05
C GLU A 78 -85.84 -81.91 15.92
N GLN A 79 -86.50 -81.73 17.06
CA GLN A 79 -86.18 -80.65 18.01
C GLN A 79 -84.74 -80.71 18.52
N ASN A 80 -84.23 -81.91 18.80
CA ASN A 80 -82.83 -82.06 19.18
C ASN A 80 -81.89 -81.69 18.03
N ARG A 81 -82.24 -82.05 16.79
CA ARG A 81 -81.45 -81.67 15.61
C ARG A 81 -81.46 -80.16 15.37
N GLU A 82 -82.62 -79.52 15.48
CA GLU A 82 -82.76 -78.06 15.39
C GLU A 82 -81.99 -77.35 16.51
N LYS A 83 -82.06 -77.87 17.74
CA LYS A 83 -81.27 -77.34 18.87
C LYS A 83 -79.78 -77.38 18.58
N THR A 84 -79.27 -78.49 18.04
CA THR A 84 -77.86 -78.61 17.64
C THR A 84 -77.51 -77.60 16.54
N ILE A 85 -78.37 -77.41 15.54
CA ILE A 85 -78.16 -76.41 14.48
C ILE A 85 -78.13 -74.98 15.06
N ILE A 86 -79.01 -74.65 16.00
CA ILE A 86 -79.04 -73.33 16.66
C ILE A 86 -77.76 -73.11 17.49
N GLU A 87 -77.28 -74.12 18.21
CA GLU A 87 -76.03 -74.06 18.95
C GLU A 87 -74.83 -73.82 18.02
N GLU A 88 -74.79 -74.50 16.86
CA GLU A 88 -73.78 -74.28 15.81
C GLU A 88 -73.83 -72.87 15.23
N LEU A 89 -75.02 -72.38 14.85
CA LEU A 89 -75.19 -71.02 14.33
C LEU A 89 -74.82 -69.95 15.38
N THR A 90 -75.09 -70.21 16.66
CA THR A 90 -74.72 -69.30 17.76
C THR A 90 -73.20 -69.21 17.91
N LEU A 91 -72.50 -70.34 17.77
CA LEU A 91 -71.03 -70.36 17.77
C LEU A 91 -70.45 -69.63 16.55
N GLN A 92 -71.04 -69.82 15.36
CA GLN A 92 -70.61 -69.13 14.15
C GLN A 92 -70.78 -67.61 14.27
N ILE A 93 -71.96 -67.13 14.71
CA ILE A 93 -72.20 -65.70 14.93
C ILE A 93 -71.23 -65.11 15.96
N LYS A 94 -70.91 -65.86 17.02
CA LYS A 94 -69.93 -65.41 18.01
C LYS A 94 -68.53 -65.27 17.39
N GLY A 95 -68.11 -66.25 16.58
CA GLY A 95 -66.85 -66.19 15.84
C GLY A 95 -66.78 -64.98 14.90
N GLU A 96 -67.81 -64.80 14.06
CA GLU A 96 -67.90 -63.64 13.15
C GLU A 96 -67.91 -62.30 13.91
N ARG A 97 -68.55 -62.23 15.07
CA ARG A 97 -68.56 -61.01 15.91
C ARG A 97 -67.17 -60.71 16.49
N ASP A 98 -66.45 -61.73 16.92
CA ASP A 98 -65.10 -61.58 17.46
C ASP A 98 -64.13 -61.17 16.33
N GLU A 99 -64.23 -61.77 15.14
CA GLU A 99 -63.48 -61.35 13.95
C GLU A 99 -63.78 -59.89 13.54
N LEU A 100 -65.05 -59.48 13.58
CA LEU A 100 -65.45 -58.10 13.30
C LEU A 100 -64.83 -57.13 14.33
N GLY A 101 -64.76 -57.55 15.59
CA GLY A 101 -64.10 -56.81 16.65
C GLY A 101 -62.61 -56.59 16.37
N ASP A 102 -61.91 -57.64 15.92
CA ASP A 102 -60.49 -57.56 15.54
C ASP A 102 -60.28 -56.63 14.34
N VAL A 103 -61.14 -56.71 13.31
CA VAL A 103 -61.11 -55.80 12.16
C VAL A 103 -61.33 -54.35 12.60
N MET A 104 -62.29 -54.10 13.50
CA MET A 104 -62.57 -52.75 14.00
C MET A 104 -61.39 -52.16 14.79
N ASN A 105 -60.73 -52.98 15.61
CA ASN A 105 -59.51 -52.58 16.32
C ASN A 105 -58.37 -52.26 15.34
N MET A 106 -58.19 -53.09 14.32
CA MET A 106 -57.18 -52.87 13.28
C MET A 106 -57.45 -51.58 12.48
N ILE A 107 -58.70 -51.30 12.11
CA ILE A 107 -59.10 -50.05 11.44
C ILE A 107 -58.78 -48.85 12.34
N THR A 108 -59.11 -48.93 13.63
CA THR A 108 -58.84 -47.86 14.59
C THR A 108 -57.34 -47.59 14.73
N LEU A 109 -56.51 -48.65 14.76
CA LEU A 109 -55.04 -48.51 14.78
C LEU A 109 -54.51 -47.91 13.47
N LYS A 110 -55.02 -48.35 12.32
CA LYS A 110 -54.67 -47.81 10.99
C LYS A 110 -55.03 -46.33 10.87
N GLN A 111 -56.18 -45.90 11.39
CA GLN A 111 -56.59 -44.49 11.42
C GLN A 111 -55.63 -43.63 12.26
N LYS A 112 -55.25 -44.10 13.46
CA LYS A 112 -54.25 -43.39 14.28
C LYS A 112 -52.89 -43.32 13.60
N GLU A 113 -52.46 -44.41 12.95
CA GLU A 113 -51.19 -44.43 12.20
C GLU A 113 -51.22 -43.42 11.04
N GLN A 114 -52.38 -43.29 10.37
CA GLN A 114 -52.55 -42.34 9.27
C GLN A 114 -52.60 -40.88 9.74
N GLU A 115 -53.27 -40.57 10.85
CA GLU A 115 -53.26 -39.23 11.47
C GLU A 115 -51.83 -38.80 11.85
N LEU A 116 -51.03 -39.71 12.42
CA LEU A 116 -49.63 -39.42 12.74
C LEU A 116 -48.80 -39.12 11.50
N LYS A 117 -48.99 -39.88 10.41
CA LYS A 117 -48.31 -39.62 9.13
C LYS A 117 -48.73 -38.28 8.53
N GLU A 118 -50.01 -37.91 8.60
CA GLU A 118 -50.48 -36.61 8.13
C GLU A 118 -49.89 -35.44 8.94
N GLN A 119 -49.82 -35.57 10.27
CA GLN A 119 -49.17 -34.58 11.13
C GLN A 119 -47.68 -34.42 10.81
N GLU A 120 -46.98 -35.52 10.58
CA GLU A 120 -45.56 -35.48 10.21
C GLU A 120 -45.35 -34.83 8.84
N LEU A 121 -46.22 -35.12 7.87
CA LEU A 121 -46.17 -34.52 6.53
C LEU A 121 -46.43 -33.01 6.57
N GLU A 122 -47.37 -32.55 7.39
CA GLU A 122 -47.62 -31.12 7.59
C GLU A 122 -46.44 -30.42 8.27
N ARG A 123 -45.80 -31.06 9.26
CA ARG A 123 -44.57 -30.54 9.88
C ARG A 123 -43.44 -30.40 8.87
N LEU A 124 -43.20 -31.44 8.07
CA LEU A 124 -42.17 -31.41 7.01
C LEU A 124 -42.44 -30.32 5.98
N LYS A 125 -43.71 -30.07 5.64
CA LYS A 125 -44.10 -29.00 4.72
C LYS A 125 -43.79 -27.61 5.29
N GLN A 126 -44.05 -27.38 6.57
CA GLN A 126 -43.71 -26.12 7.24
C GLN A 126 -42.20 -25.91 7.36
N GLU A 127 -41.45 -26.96 7.67
CA GLU A 127 -39.98 -26.93 7.68
C GLU A 127 -39.42 -26.59 6.30
N LEU A 128 -39.95 -27.21 5.24
CA LEU A 128 -39.55 -26.93 3.85
C LEU A 128 -39.83 -25.48 3.45
N GLU A 129 -41.00 -24.94 3.82
CA GLU A 129 -41.35 -23.54 3.52
C GLU A 129 -40.41 -22.57 4.26
N THR A 130 -40.03 -22.89 5.50
CA THR A 130 -39.08 -22.12 6.28
C THR A 130 -37.68 -22.14 5.65
N ILE A 131 -37.20 -23.32 5.26
CA ILE A 131 -35.90 -23.48 4.58
C ILE A 131 -35.91 -22.68 3.27
N LYS A 132 -37.00 -22.76 2.49
CA LYS A 132 -37.14 -22.02 1.23
C LYS A 132 -37.09 -20.50 1.45
N SER A 133 -37.72 -19.98 2.51
CA SER A 133 -37.65 -18.57 2.87
C SER A 133 -36.21 -18.15 3.21
N ASN A 134 -35.50 -18.95 4.02
CA ASN A 134 -34.12 -18.67 4.40
C ASN A 134 -33.17 -18.69 3.19
N VAL A 135 -33.33 -19.66 2.28
CA VAL A 135 -32.52 -19.74 1.06
C VAL A 135 -32.77 -18.53 0.15
N LEU A 136 -33.99 -18.01 0.10
CA LEU A 136 -34.28 -16.77 -0.64
C LEU A 136 -33.57 -15.56 -0.04
N THR A 137 -33.59 -15.40 1.28
CA THR A 137 -32.90 -14.29 1.96
C THR A 137 -31.39 -14.39 1.81
N GLU A 138 -30.81 -15.58 1.98
CA GLU A 138 -29.36 -15.80 1.75
C GLU A 138 -28.95 -15.50 0.30
N ARG A 139 -29.84 -15.80 -0.65
CA ARG A 139 -29.59 -15.48 -2.06
C ARG A 139 -29.59 -13.97 -2.32
N GLU A 140 -30.49 -13.22 -1.71
CA GLU A 140 -30.54 -11.75 -1.81
C GLU A 140 -29.28 -11.12 -1.20
N GLU A 141 -28.83 -11.60 -0.03
CA GLU A 141 -27.59 -11.15 0.60
C GLU A 141 -26.36 -11.44 -0.27
N LEU A 142 -26.29 -12.62 -0.89
CA LEU A 142 -25.23 -12.97 -1.84
C LEU A 142 -25.23 -12.07 -3.09
N GLU A 143 -26.40 -11.66 -3.57
CA GLU A 143 -26.55 -10.76 -4.72
C GLU A 143 -25.99 -9.36 -4.39
N GLU A 144 -26.26 -8.85 -3.18
CA GLU A 144 -25.70 -7.58 -2.71
C GLU A 144 -24.18 -7.66 -2.51
N LEU A 145 -23.67 -8.73 -1.88
CA LEU A 145 -22.23 -8.95 -1.75
C LEU A 145 -21.52 -9.02 -3.12
N ARG A 146 -22.18 -9.59 -4.14
CA ARG A 146 -21.66 -9.60 -5.52
C ARG A 146 -21.59 -8.20 -6.12
N LYS A 147 -22.59 -7.35 -5.90
CA LYS A 147 -22.56 -5.96 -6.36
C LYS A 147 -21.42 -5.19 -5.69
N ASP A 148 -21.28 -5.33 -4.38
CA ASP A 148 -20.20 -4.68 -3.62
C ASP A 148 -18.82 -5.13 -4.08
N LEU A 149 -18.65 -6.44 -4.31
CA LEU A 149 -17.40 -6.99 -4.85
C LEU A 149 -17.10 -6.41 -6.24
N ASN A 150 -18.11 -6.30 -7.10
CA ASN A 150 -17.93 -5.77 -8.45
C ASN A 150 -17.57 -4.28 -8.42
N LYS A 151 -18.19 -3.50 -7.53
CA LYS A 151 -17.85 -2.10 -7.31
C LYS A 151 -16.42 -1.94 -6.78
N LYS A 152 -16.00 -2.79 -5.84
CA LYS A 152 -14.61 -2.80 -5.33
C LYS A 152 -13.60 -3.17 -6.42
N LYS A 153 -13.97 -4.06 -7.34
CA LYS A 153 -13.15 -4.40 -8.50
C LYS A 153 -12.96 -3.19 -9.43
N GLU A 154 -14.03 -2.47 -9.75
CA GLU A 154 -13.97 -1.25 -10.58
C GLU A 154 -13.13 -0.14 -9.92
N GLU A 155 -13.29 0.07 -8.60
CA GLU A 155 -12.48 1.02 -7.82
C GLU A 155 -10.98 0.65 -7.86
N LEU A 156 -10.66 -0.65 -7.76
CA LEU A 156 -9.29 -1.14 -7.82
C LEU A 156 -8.67 -0.97 -9.22
N GLU A 157 -9.42 -1.27 -10.29
CA GLU A 157 -8.98 -1.06 -11.67
C GLU A 157 -8.67 0.43 -11.92
N ALA A 158 -9.55 1.34 -11.47
CA ALA A 158 -9.31 2.77 -11.56
C ALA A 158 -8.03 3.20 -10.81
N ALA A 159 -7.84 2.72 -9.57
CA ALA A 159 -6.64 2.99 -8.80
C ALA A 159 -5.36 2.48 -9.49
N MET A 160 -5.39 1.28 -10.08
CA MET A 160 -4.26 0.74 -10.84
C MET A 160 -3.93 1.60 -12.06
N THR A 161 -4.93 2.09 -12.79
CA THR A 161 -4.69 2.97 -13.94
C THR A 161 -4.04 4.30 -13.53
N ASN A 162 -4.48 4.90 -12.43
CA ASN A 162 -3.87 6.13 -11.89
C ASN A 162 -2.42 5.90 -11.46
N ILE A 163 -2.14 4.82 -10.72
CA ILE A 163 -0.77 4.46 -10.31
C ILE A 163 0.14 4.25 -11.53
N SER A 164 -0.38 3.67 -12.61
CA SER A 164 0.38 3.50 -13.85
C SER A 164 0.76 4.84 -14.48
N LEU A 165 -0.18 5.79 -14.53
CA LEU A 165 0.06 7.14 -15.05
C LEU A 165 1.07 7.91 -14.21
N GLU A 166 0.91 7.91 -12.88
CA GLU A 166 1.86 8.55 -11.95
C GLU A 166 3.27 7.96 -12.08
N ARG A 167 3.39 6.64 -12.31
CA ARG A 167 4.68 5.99 -12.56
C ARG A 167 5.32 6.47 -13.86
N GLU A 168 4.56 6.65 -14.93
CA GLU A 168 5.07 7.17 -16.20
C GLU A 168 5.55 8.63 -16.05
N GLU A 169 4.79 9.47 -15.33
CA GLU A 169 5.21 10.83 -15.01
C GLU A 169 6.49 10.87 -14.18
N LEU A 170 6.60 10.01 -13.16
CA LEU A 170 7.79 9.90 -12.33
C LEU A 170 9.02 9.48 -13.14
N ILE A 171 8.86 8.55 -14.09
CA ILE A 171 9.94 8.15 -15.00
C ILE A 171 10.39 9.34 -15.83
N LYS A 172 9.45 10.15 -16.36
CA LYS A 172 9.78 11.34 -17.14
C LYS A 172 10.55 12.38 -16.30
N ILE A 173 10.06 12.69 -15.11
CA ILE A 173 10.75 13.60 -14.16
C ILE A 173 12.15 13.09 -13.84
N LYS A 174 12.30 11.78 -13.59
CA LYS A 174 13.62 11.18 -13.33
C LYS A 174 14.56 11.38 -14.52
N THR A 175 14.10 11.17 -15.74
CA THR A 175 14.93 11.36 -16.94
C THR A 175 15.33 12.82 -17.17
N ASP A 176 14.44 13.76 -16.86
CA ASP A 176 14.74 15.19 -17.03
C ASP A 176 15.71 15.69 -15.94
N ASN A 177 15.56 15.23 -14.70
CA ASN A 177 16.52 15.51 -13.63
C ASN A 177 17.92 14.92 -13.92
N GLU A 178 18.00 13.76 -14.55
CA GLU A 178 19.29 13.17 -14.95
C GLU A 178 20.00 14.05 -15.99
N LYS A 179 19.27 14.56 -16.98
CA LYS A 179 19.81 15.51 -17.97
C LYS A 179 20.24 16.82 -17.32
N GLU A 180 19.47 17.34 -16.37
CA GLU A 180 19.82 18.57 -15.66
C GLU A 180 21.09 18.40 -14.84
N ARG A 181 21.27 17.24 -14.18
CA ARG A 181 22.53 16.89 -13.50
C ARG A 181 23.71 16.83 -14.46
N GLU A 182 23.54 16.26 -15.65
CA GLU A 182 24.59 16.20 -16.67
C GLU A 182 24.98 17.61 -17.13
N MET A 183 24.02 18.48 -17.43
CA MET A 183 24.29 19.87 -17.81
C MET A 183 25.01 20.66 -16.71
N LEU A 184 24.64 20.44 -15.44
CA LEU A 184 25.31 21.08 -14.30
C LEU A 184 26.75 20.56 -14.10
N LEU A 185 27.00 19.28 -14.40
CA LEU A 185 28.34 18.71 -14.38
C LEU A 185 29.21 19.37 -15.45
N ASP A 186 28.69 19.49 -16.67
CA ASP A 186 29.39 20.16 -17.78
C ASP A 186 29.69 21.64 -17.46
N GLU A 187 28.74 22.35 -16.87
CA GLU A 187 28.94 23.75 -16.45
C GLU A 187 29.99 23.87 -15.34
N LYS A 188 30.00 22.93 -14.39
CA LYS A 188 31.02 22.88 -13.34
C LYS A 188 32.41 22.70 -13.94
N ASP A 189 32.56 21.78 -14.90
CA ASP A 189 33.86 21.53 -15.55
C ASP A 189 34.32 22.76 -16.34
N ARG A 190 33.41 23.44 -17.06
CA ARG A 190 33.71 24.73 -17.72
C ARG A 190 34.21 25.78 -16.73
N MET A 191 33.54 25.93 -15.59
CA MET A 191 33.92 26.89 -14.56
C MET A 191 35.29 26.55 -13.92
N GLU A 192 35.62 25.27 -13.76
CA GLU A 192 36.92 24.82 -13.27
C GLU A 192 38.04 25.14 -14.27
N ASP A 193 37.77 24.98 -15.58
CA ASP A 193 38.69 25.35 -16.66
C ASP A 193 38.93 26.87 -16.69
N GLU A 194 37.87 27.68 -16.65
CA GLU A 194 37.98 29.15 -16.58
C GLU A 194 38.75 29.62 -15.35
N ARG A 195 38.50 28.99 -14.19
CA ARG A 195 39.23 29.27 -12.95
C ARG A 195 40.71 28.94 -13.08
N SER A 196 41.03 27.81 -13.71
CA SER A 196 42.41 27.41 -13.98
C SER A 196 43.11 28.40 -14.91
N GLU A 197 42.43 28.86 -15.98
CA GLU A 197 42.96 29.89 -16.87
C GLU A 197 43.22 31.21 -16.13
N MET A 198 42.26 31.66 -15.31
CA MET A 198 42.41 32.87 -14.50
C MET A 198 43.59 32.78 -13.54
N LYS A 199 43.80 31.59 -12.94
CA LYS A 199 44.96 31.36 -12.07
C LYS A 199 46.29 31.52 -12.82
N THR A 200 46.37 31.00 -14.05
CA THR A 200 47.58 31.19 -14.86
C THR A 200 47.82 32.66 -15.23
N LYS A 201 46.76 33.42 -15.55
CA LYS A 201 46.86 34.87 -15.82
C LYS A 201 47.31 35.64 -14.59
N GLU A 202 46.80 35.31 -13.41
CA GLU A 202 47.22 35.89 -12.14
C GLU A 202 48.72 35.67 -11.90
N ASP A 203 49.21 34.45 -12.09
CA ASP A 203 50.62 34.12 -11.88
C ASP A 203 51.54 34.84 -12.90
N GLN A 204 51.07 35.02 -14.15
CA GLN A 204 51.75 35.82 -15.16
C GLN A 204 51.82 37.30 -14.76
N LEU A 205 50.71 37.90 -14.31
CA LEU A 205 50.68 39.28 -13.83
C LEU A 205 51.59 39.48 -12.62
N MET A 206 51.61 38.54 -11.68
CA MET A 206 52.50 38.59 -10.53
C MET A 206 53.97 38.60 -10.96
N SER A 207 54.31 37.79 -11.97
CA SER A 207 55.66 37.77 -12.54
C SER A 207 56.02 39.09 -13.24
N GLN A 208 55.07 39.69 -13.96
CA GLN A 208 55.24 41.02 -14.56
C GLN A 208 55.41 42.12 -13.51
N MET A 209 54.60 42.13 -12.44
CA MET A 209 54.75 43.08 -11.34
C MET A 209 56.14 42.99 -10.69
N LYS A 210 56.65 41.78 -10.45
CA LYS A 210 58.01 41.58 -9.93
C LYS A 210 59.06 42.16 -10.89
N LEU A 211 58.87 41.99 -12.20
CA LEU A 211 59.78 42.55 -13.21
C LEU A 211 59.73 44.08 -13.26
N ILE A 212 58.53 44.67 -13.19
CA ILE A 212 58.35 46.13 -13.14
C ILE A 212 59.00 46.70 -11.87
N GLU A 213 58.82 46.06 -10.72
CA GLU A 213 59.42 46.50 -9.46
C GLU A 213 60.96 46.45 -9.54
N ASN A 214 61.53 45.38 -10.11
CA ASN A 214 62.96 45.31 -10.37
C ASN A 214 63.47 46.43 -11.28
N LEU A 215 62.72 46.77 -12.34
CA LEU A 215 63.06 47.88 -13.23
C LEU A 215 62.97 49.22 -12.51
N ARG A 216 61.94 49.43 -11.67
CA ARG A 216 61.76 50.64 -10.86
C ARG A 216 62.96 50.86 -9.94
N VAL A 217 63.41 49.82 -9.23
CA VAL A 217 64.60 49.87 -8.38
C VAL A 217 65.86 50.21 -9.18
N LYS A 218 66.06 49.58 -10.35
CA LYS A 218 67.21 49.89 -11.23
C LYS A 218 67.17 51.33 -11.74
N LEU A 219 66.01 51.83 -12.11
CA LEU A 219 65.83 53.20 -12.56
C LEU A 219 66.16 54.19 -11.44
N GLN A 220 65.69 53.93 -10.22
CA GLN A 220 66.01 54.73 -9.05
C GLN A 220 67.53 54.78 -8.79
N GLN A 221 68.20 53.61 -8.80
CA GLN A 221 69.65 53.53 -8.63
C GLN A 221 70.42 54.29 -9.71
N LEU A 222 69.97 54.22 -10.96
CA LEU A 222 70.59 54.97 -12.06
C LEU A 222 70.44 56.49 -11.84
N ASN A 223 69.25 56.93 -11.41
CA ASN A 223 68.97 58.34 -11.16
C ASN A 223 69.79 58.87 -9.99
N GLU A 224 69.91 58.10 -8.90
CA GLU A 224 70.78 58.42 -7.76
C GLU A 224 72.25 58.55 -8.20
N ARG A 225 72.76 57.59 -8.98
CA ARG A 225 74.13 57.64 -9.52
C ARG A 225 74.34 58.86 -10.41
N MET A 226 73.39 59.16 -11.30
CA MET A 226 73.47 60.30 -12.19
C MET A 226 73.46 61.63 -11.42
N SER A 227 72.62 61.73 -10.38
CA SER A 227 72.60 62.91 -9.51
C SER A 227 73.94 63.09 -8.77
N GLU A 228 74.52 62.01 -8.27
CA GLU A 228 75.82 62.04 -7.60
C GLU A 228 76.94 62.43 -8.57
N ASP A 229 76.95 61.87 -9.78
CA ASP A 229 77.89 62.25 -10.84
C ASP A 229 77.76 63.73 -11.24
N MET A 230 76.53 64.24 -11.35
CA MET A 230 76.28 65.67 -11.62
C MET A 230 76.79 66.55 -10.48
N LYS A 231 76.56 66.16 -9.23
CA LYS A 231 77.07 66.85 -8.05
C LYS A 231 78.60 66.89 -8.04
N ASN A 232 79.26 65.76 -8.26
CA ASN A 232 80.71 65.67 -8.33
C ASN A 232 81.30 66.55 -9.45
N LYS A 233 80.64 66.60 -10.63
CA LYS A 233 81.05 67.49 -11.73
C LYS A 233 80.84 68.96 -11.37
N MET A 234 79.74 69.30 -10.71
CA MET A 234 79.46 70.66 -10.24
C MET A 234 80.50 71.11 -9.21
N ASP A 235 80.84 70.27 -8.25
CA ASP A 235 81.88 70.55 -7.25
C ASP A 235 83.25 70.76 -7.91
N SER A 236 83.59 69.92 -8.90
CA SER A 236 84.84 70.05 -9.67
C SER A 236 84.88 71.34 -10.50
N LEU A 237 83.76 71.71 -11.13
CA LEU A 237 83.64 72.97 -11.87
C LEU A 237 83.75 74.18 -10.93
N GLN A 238 83.13 74.11 -9.75
CA GLN A 238 83.22 75.15 -8.73
C GLN A 238 84.67 75.36 -8.28
N GLN A 239 85.41 74.28 -8.02
CA GLN A 239 86.85 74.36 -7.71
C GLN A 239 87.66 74.99 -8.86
N ASN A 240 87.37 74.60 -10.10
CA ASN A 240 88.05 75.20 -11.26
C ASN A 240 87.75 76.71 -11.39
N ILE A 241 86.52 77.14 -11.11
CA ILE A 241 86.16 78.57 -11.09
C ILE A 241 86.98 79.29 -10.02
N GLU A 242 87.10 78.74 -8.81
CA GLU A 242 87.91 79.33 -7.75
C GLU A 242 89.40 79.45 -8.14
N VAL A 243 89.95 78.44 -8.82
CA VAL A 243 91.33 78.48 -9.34
C VAL A 243 91.48 79.57 -10.41
N VAL A 244 90.55 79.65 -11.36
CA VAL A 244 90.57 80.69 -12.41
C VAL A 244 90.45 82.08 -11.80
N GLN A 245 89.57 82.27 -10.80
CA GLN A 245 89.45 83.54 -10.09
C GLN A 245 90.78 83.95 -9.44
N LYS A 246 91.46 83.03 -8.74
CA LYS A 246 92.79 83.30 -8.17
C LYS A 246 93.80 83.72 -9.24
N LEU A 247 93.86 82.99 -10.35
CA LEU A 247 94.76 83.33 -11.47
C LEU A 247 94.43 84.68 -12.11
N CYS A 248 93.15 85.04 -12.22
CA CYS A 248 92.72 86.36 -12.68
C CYS A 248 93.21 87.44 -11.72
N THR A 249 93.00 87.28 -10.40
CA THR A 249 93.49 88.25 -9.41
C THR A 249 95.02 88.39 -9.41
N GLU A 250 95.76 87.29 -9.56
CA GLU A 250 97.22 87.33 -9.70
C GLU A 250 97.66 88.02 -10.99
N SER A 251 96.92 87.83 -12.09
CA SER A 251 97.21 88.49 -13.37
C SER A 251 96.91 89.98 -13.33
N GLU A 252 95.82 90.38 -12.67
CA GLU A 252 95.48 91.78 -12.40
C GLU A 252 96.55 92.46 -11.55
N GLN A 253 97.05 91.80 -10.49
CA GLN A 253 98.17 92.29 -9.69
C GLN A 253 99.44 92.48 -10.54
N LYS A 254 99.79 91.50 -11.37
CA LYS A 254 100.95 91.63 -12.28
C LYS A 254 100.78 92.76 -13.30
N LEU A 255 99.55 93.01 -13.78
CA LEU A 255 99.28 94.15 -14.65
C LEU A 255 99.53 95.48 -13.92
N THR A 256 99.07 95.60 -12.67
CA THR A 256 99.35 96.80 -11.85
C THR A 256 100.84 96.99 -11.59
N GLU A 257 101.58 95.92 -11.26
CA GLU A 257 103.05 95.98 -11.11
C GLU A 257 103.75 96.39 -12.42
N LEU A 258 103.27 95.91 -13.57
CA LEU A 258 103.82 96.26 -14.88
C LEU A 258 103.54 97.74 -15.21
N ASP A 259 102.35 98.23 -14.90
CA ASP A 259 101.98 99.63 -15.09
C ASP A 259 102.82 100.55 -14.19
N GLU A 260 103.05 100.18 -12.93
CA GLU A 260 103.98 100.88 -12.04
C GLU A 260 105.41 100.88 -12.61
N GLN A 261 105.90 99.74 -13.12
CA GLN A 261 107.21 99.68 -13.79
C GLN A 261 107.26 100.58 -15.03
N LYS A 262 106.20 100.62 -15.83
CA LYS A 262 106.10 101.46 -17.02
C LYS A 262 106.10 102.94 -16.66
N GLU A 263 105.39 103.33 -15.60
CA GLU A 263 105.40 104.70 -15.07
C GLU A 263 106.79 105.08 -14.53
N ASN A 264 107.44 104.17 -13.80
CA ASN A 264 108.83 104.36 -13.35
C ASN A 264 109.80 104.55 -14.53
N ILE A 265 109.67 103.75 -15.60
CA ILE A 265 110.47 103.92 -16.82
C ILE A 265 110.16 105.26 -17.50
N ALA A 266 108.89 105.67 -17.55
CA ALA A 266 108.49 106.97 -18.08
C ALA A 266 109.09 108.12 -17.25
N GLY A 267 109.11 108.01 -15.92
CA GLY A 267 109.78 108.95 -15.03
C GLY A 267 111.29 109.03 -15.28
N CYS A 268 111.98 107.90 -15.39
CA CYS A 268 113.40 107.84 -15.77
C CYS A 268 113.66 108.49 -17.14
N ARG A 269 112.77 108.26 -18.11
CA ARG A 269 112.83 108.89 -19.44
C ARG A 269 112.74 110.40 -19.34
N GLU A 270 111.82 110.91 -18.54
CA GLU A 270 111.60 112.35 -18.36
C GLU A 270 112.78 113.04 -17.66
N VAL A 271 113.40 112.37 -16.68
CA VAL A 271 114.64 112.82 -16.04
C VAL A 271 115.78 112.89 -17.07
N LEU A 272 115.94 111.86 -17.90
CA LEU A 272 116.94 111.86 -18.98
C LEU A 272 116.69 112.96 -20.02
N GLU A 273 115.42 113.24 -20.35
CA GLU A 273 115.05 114.34 -21.26
C GLU A 273 115.42 115.69 -20.62
N ARG A 274 115.13 115.90 -19.33
CA ARG A 274 115.54 117.10 -18.56
C ARG A 274 117.05 117.28 -18.52
N GLU A 275 117.81 116.22 -18.27
CA GLU A 275 119.29 116.24 -18.31
C GLU A 275 119.80 116.62 -19.73
N ARG A 276 119.18 116.07 -20.79
CA ARG A 276 119.51 116.42 -22.18
C ARG A 276 119.23 117.89 -22.49
N GLU A 277 118.07 118.40 -22.08
CA GLU A 277 117.70 119.81 -22.21
C GLU A 277 118.66 120.71 -21.40
N GLY A 278 119.04 120.30 -20.19
CA GLY A 278 120.05 120.96 -19.36
C GLY A 278 121.42 121.04 -20.05
N LEU A 279 121.88 119.95 -20.66
CA LEU A 279 123.09 119.93 -21.48
C LEU A 279 122.99 120.85 -22.71
N LYS A 280 121.80 120.97 -23.31
CA LYS A 280 121.54 121.87 -24.44
C LYS A 280 121.59 123.35 -24.03
N CYS A 281 121.09 123.68 -22.83
CA CYS A 281 121.26 125.01 -22.23
C CYS A 281 122.74 125.32 -21.98
N ILE A 282 123.50 124.40 -21.37
CA ILE A 282 124.95 124.57 -21.15
C ILE A 282 125.69 124.78 -22.47
N LEU A 283 125.35 124.04 -23.53
CA LEU A 283 125.95 124.22 -24.86
C LEU A 283 125.60 125.60 -25.48
N SER A 284 124.39 126.11 -25.23
CA SER A 284 123.97 127.45 -25.68
C SER A 284 124.69 128.55 -24.88
N ASP A 285 124.87 128.39 -23.58
CA ASP A 285 125.63 129.31 -22.71
C ASP A 285 127.13 129.32 -23.05
N MET A 286 127.68 128.18 -23.49
CA MET A 286 129.06 128.12 -24.01
C MET A 286 129.19 128.78 -25.39
N ALA A 287 128.13 128.78 -26.21
CA ALA A 287 128.12 129.47 -27.50
C ALA A 287 128.04 130.99 -27.32
N THR A 288 127.22 131.49 -26.39
CA THR A 288 127.11 132.92 -26.07
C THR A 288 128.38 133.46 -25.39
N LYS A 289 129.06 132.69 -24.53
CA LYS A 289 130.39 133.06 -23.98
C LYS A 289 131.51 133.14 -25.03
N ARG A 290 131.40 132.40 -26.14
CA ARG A 290 132.37 132.44 -27.24
C ARG A 290 132.21 133.71 -28.08
N GLU A 291 130.97 134.12 -28.32
CA GLU A 291 130.61 135.37 -29.00
C GLU A 291 131.00 136.60 -28.15
N ASP A 292 130.92 136.50 -26.82
CA ASP A 292 131.30 137.56 -25.89
C ASP A 292 132.83 137.75 -25.79
N MET A 293 133.64 136.68 -25.94
CA MET A 293 135.11 136.77 -26.02
C MET A 293 135.61 137.36 -27.35
N GLU A 294 134.90 137.15 -28.45
CA GLU A 294 135.29 137.61 -29.79
C GLU A 294 134.98 139.11 -30.01
N ASN A 295 134.00 139.65 -29.27
CA ASN A 295 133.69 141.09 -29.23
C ASN A 295 134.60 141.91 -28.30
N GLN A 296 135.29 141.29 -27.34
CA GLN A 296 136.22 141.97 -26.40
C GLN A 296 137.61 142.28 -26.99
N LEU A 297 138.02 141.65 -28.11
CA LEU A 297 139.33 141.87 -28.76
C LEU A 297 139.35 143.02 -29.79
N LYS A 298 138.21 143.65 -30.12
CA LYS A 298 138.11 144.76 -31.09
C LYS A 298 137.95 146.16 -30.48
N LYS A 299 137.92 146.29 -29.14
CA LYS A 299 137.64 147.57 -28.46
C LYS A 299 138.77 148.09 -27.57
N PHE A 300 139.94 147.45 -27.58
CA PHE A 300 141.13 147.85 -26.80
C PHE A 300 142.01 148.92 -27.49
N GLU A 301 141.65 149.41 -28.68
CA GLU A 301 142.55 150.28 -29.49
C GLU A 301 142.11 151.76 -29.61
N LEU A 302 140.97 152.19 -29.05
CA LEU A 302 140.68 153.63 -28.96
C LEU A 302 139.99 154.00 -27.65
N GLU A 303 140.73 154.75 -26.83
CA GLU A 303 140.30 155.59 -25.71
C GLU A 303 139.96 154.80 -24.43
N LYS A 304 140.83 154.66 -23.43
CA LYS A 304 141.69 155.67 -22.80
C LYS A 304 140.97 157.02 -22.58
N GLN A 305 139.83 157.01 -21.88
CA GLN A 305 139.63 157.91 -20.74
C GLN A 305 138.38 157.57 -19.91
N ASP A 306 138.58 157.66 -18.60
CA ASP A 306 137.60 157.87 -17.53
C ASP A 306 136.86 156.66 -16.93
N LEU A 307 137.62 156.01 -16.05
CA LEU A 307 137.31 155.68 -14.65
C LEU A 307 135.88 155.97 -14.11
N GLU A 308 135.42 154.97 -13.34
CA GLU A 308 134.63 155.09 -12.10
C GLU A 308 133.10 155.21 -12.19
N LYS A 309 132.45 154.05 -12.08
CA LYS A 309 131.59 153.76 -10.91
C LYS A 309 131.23 152.27 -10.83
N LEU A 310 132.21 151.49 -10.37
CA LEU A 310 132.00 150.13 -9.90
C LEU A 310 132.03 150.16 -8.38
N LYS A 311 130.86 150.15 -7.73
CA LYS A 311 130.72 149.54 -6.41
C LYS A 311 129.27 149.27 -6.01
N ALA A 312 129.04 148.00 -5.69
CA ALA A 312 127.97 147.37 -4.91
C ALA A 312 126.68 147.03 -5.70
N GLU A 313 126.32 145.78 -6.05
CA GLU A 313 126.25 144.50 -5.28
C GLU A 313 125.44 144.63 -3.98
N LEU A 314 124.54 143.74 -3.53
CA LEU A 314 123.97 142.45 -3.94
C LEU A 314 122.86 142.14 -2.91
N LYS A 315 122.01 141.16 -3.25
CA LYS A 315 121.47 140.07 -2.38
C LYS A 315 120.04 140.12 -1.78
N GLN A 316 119.29 139.05 -2.14
CA GLN A 316 118.39 138.19 -1.32
C GLN A 316 117.11 138.82 -0.71
N GLU A 317 115.93 138.20 -0.64
CA GLU A 317 115.49 136.80 -0.59
C GLU A 317 113.94 136.82 -0.63
N ARG A 318 113.26 135.93 -1.36
CA ARG A 318 111.93 135.39 -0.97
C ARG A 318 111.42 134.38 -2.00
N GLU A 319 111.40 133.13 -1.56
CA GLU A 319 111.13 131.93 -2.36
C GLU A 319 109.98 131.07 -1.77
N ASP A 320 109.12 131.58 -0.87
CA ASP A 320 108.18 130.73 -0.12
C ASP A 320 106.71 131.19 -0.16
N LEU A 321 105.97 130.94 -1.25
CA LEU A 321 104.49 130.98 -1.19
C LEU A 321 103.72 130.03 -2.14
N ASP A 322 104.33 129.46 -3.19
CA ASP A 322 103.55 128.75 -4.21
C ASP A 322 103.45 127.22 -4.05
N ARG A 323 103.99 126.62 -2.98
CA ARG A 323 103.94 125.15 -2.76
C ARG A 323 102.70 124.64 -1.99
N GLU A 324 101.76 125.48 -1.61
CA GLU A 324 100.65 125.09 -0.70
C GLU A 324 99.29 124.81 -1.39
N ASN A 325 99.15 125.05 -2.70
CA ASN A 325 97.82 125.05 -3.36
C ASN A 325 97.41 123.75 -4.11
N GLU A 326 98.26 122.71 -4.19
CA GLU A 326 97.98 121.51 -5.02
C GLU A 326 97.58 120.23 -4.25
N MET A 327 97.64 120.17 -2.92
CA MET A 327 97.29 118.95 -2.15
C MET A 327 95.80 118.80 -1.78
N MET A 328 94.96 119.81 -2.00
CA MET A 328 93.56 119.83 -1.53
C MET A 328 92.53 119.25 -2.52
N ASN A 329 92.91 118.98 -3.79
CA ASN A 329 91.99 118.46 -4.81
C ASN A 329 91.99 116.92 -4.95
N LYS A 330 92.84 116.19 -4.22
CA LYS A 330 92.92 114.72 -4.29
C LYS A 330 91.99 113.99 -3.31
N GLU A 331 91.59 114.62 -2.20
CA GLU A 331 90.74 113.99 -1.16
C GLU A 331 89.21 114.05 -1.43
N LYS A 332 88.75 114.71 -2.51
CA LYS A 332 87.31 114.85 -2.81
C LYS A 332 86.73 113.70 -3.64
N MET A 333 87.56 112.94 -4.36
CA MET A 333 87.12 111.84 -5.25
C MET A 333 86.89 110.51 -4.52
N ASP A 334 87.60 110.26 -3.42
CA ASP A 334 87.55 108.97 -2.71
C ASP A 334 86.25 108.76 -1.88
N LEU A 335 85.52 109.83 -1.57
CA LEU A 335 84.24 109.75 -0.85
C LEU A 335 83.02 109.46 -1.75
N GLU A 336 83.14 109.61 -3.08
CA GLU A 336 82.03 109.42 -4.02
C GLU A 336 81.90 107.95 -4.48
N LEU A 337 83.02 107.22 -4.54
CA LEU A 337 83.10 105.78 -4.86
C LEU A 337 82.50 104.86 -3.78
N MET A 338 82.52 105.29 -2.51
CA MET A 338 82.00 104.48 -1.39
C MET A 338 80.46 104.56 -1.26
N ARG A 339 79.82 105.58 -1.85
CA ARG A 339 78.35 105.74 -1.86
C ARG A 339 77.68 104.84 -2.92
N GLU A 340 78.35 104.58 -4.05
CA GLU A 340 77.81 103.79 -5.16
C GLU A 340 77.84 102.25 -4.89
N VAL A 341 78.77 101.79 -4.06
CA VAL A 341 78.86 100.37 -3.64
C VAL A 341 77.75 100.00 -2.65
N LEU A 342 77.40 100.90 -1.72
CA LEU A 342 76.35 100.67 -0.73
C LEU A 342 74.93 100.69 -1.32
N GLU A 343 74.66 101.47 -2.37
CA GLU A 343 73.36 101.45 -3.05
C GLU A 343 73.16 100.13 -3.85
N ARG A 344 74.23 99.58 -4.42
CA ARG A 344 74.21 98.31 -5.18
C ARG A 344 74.04 97.08 -4.27
N GLU A 345 74.58 97.10 -3.05
CA GLU A 345 74.33 96.07 -2.02
C GLU A 345 72.89 96.11 -1.47
N ARG A 346 72.29 97.30 -1.37
CA ARG A 346 70.92 97.48 -0.88
C ARG A 346 69.86 96.99 -1.88
N GLU A 347 70.10 97.14 -3.19
CA GLU A 347 69.23 96.61 -4.25
C GLU A 347 69.30 95.07 -4.33
N GLY A 348 70.48 94.47 -4.10
CA GLY A 348 70.66 93.01 -4.03
C GLY A 348 69.90 92.34 -2.88
N LEU A 349 69.90 92.97 -1.70
CA LEU A 349 69.10 92.52 -0.54
C LEU A 349 67.58 92.65 -0.77
N LYS A 350 67.14 93.62 -1.57
CA LYS A 350 65.72 93.84 -1.91
C LYS A 350 65.18 92.77 -2.87
N CYS A 351 66.00 92.29 -3.81
CA CYS A 351 65.66 91.14 -4.67
C CYS A 351 65.52 89.84 -3.87
N ILE A 352 66.43 89.57 -2.93
CA ILE A 352 66.38 88.36 -2.08
C ILE A 352 65.12 88.37 -1.18
N LEU A 353 64.72 89.53 -0.65
CA LEU A 353 63.49 89.66 0.14
C LEU A 353 62.22 89.46 -0.72
N SER A 354 62.22 89.91 -1.97
CA SER A 354 61.11 89.68 -2.92
C SER A 354 60.96 88.21 -3.29
N ASP A 355 62.06 87.50 -3.58
CA ASP A 355 62.03 86.06 -3.92
C ASP A 355 61.69 85.17 -2.72
N MET A 356 62.06 85.58 -1.50
CA MET A 356 61.64 84.87 -0.28
C MET A 356 60.17 85.10 0.06
N ALA A 357 59.59 86.26 -0.28
CA ALA A 357 58.17 86.52 -0.09
C ALA A 357 57.31 85.68 -1.04
N THR A 358 57.67 85.58 -2.32
CA THR A 358 56.95 84.77 -3.31
C THR A 358 57.08 83.27 -3.02
N LYS A 359 58.25 82.76 -2.60
CA LYS A 359 58.40 81.36 -2.16
C LYS A 359 57.59 81.01 -0.90
N ARG A 360 57.39 81.97 0.02
CA ARG A 360 56.57 81.78 1.22
C ARG A 360 55.10 81.65 0.85
N GLU A 361 54.61 82.53 -0.01
CA GLU A 361 53.22 82.52 -0.51
C GLU A 361 52.91 81.23 -1.32
N ASP A 362 53.85 80.76 -2.15
CA ASP A 362 53.69 79.50 -2.90
C ASP A 362 53.66 78.27 -1.98
N MET A 363 54.51 78.20 -0.96
CA MET A 363 54.46 77.12 0.03
C MET A 363 53.18 77.14 0.86
N GLU A 364 52.72 78.32 1.26
CA GLU A 364 51.49 78.48 2.04
C GLU A 364 50.25 78.06 1.21
N ASN A 365 50.20 78.45 -0.06
CA ASN A 365 49.13 78.04 -0.99
C ASN A 365 49.17 76.53 -1.30
N GLN A 366 50.36 75.92 -1.46
CA GLN A 366 50.48 74.47 -1.67
C GLN A 366 50.06 73.65 -0.44
N LEU A 367 50.42 74.11 0.77
CA LEU A 367 50.02 73.47 2.02
C LEU A 367 48.50 73.57 2.23
N LYS A 368 47.90 74.73 1.95
CA LYS A 368 46.46 74.93 2.07
C LYS A 368 45.67 74.02 1.13
N LYS A 369 46.11 73.90 -0.13
CA LYS A 369 45.50 73.04 -1.14
C LYS A 369 45.61 71.54 -0.82
N LYS A 370 46.74 71.09 -0.25
CA LYS A 370 46.90 69.71 0.23
C LYS A 370 45.99 69.40 1.42
N PHE A 371 45.88 70.32 2.37
CA PHE A 371 45.06 70.14 3.57
C PHE A 371 43.56 70.11 3.24
N GLU A 372 43.11 70.90 2.26
CA GLU A 372 41.72 70.86 1.76
C GLU A 372 41.40 69.57 1.00
N LEU A 373 42.34 69.04 0.21
CA LEU A 373 42.19 67.74 -0.45
C LEU A 373 42.13 66.59 0.57
N GLU A 374 43.06 66.56 1.54
CA GLU A 374 43.07 65.55 2.61
C GLU A 374 41.81 65.63 3.49
N LYS A 375 41.28 66.82 3.75
CA LYS A 375 40.02 66.99 4.47
C LYS A 375 38.85 66.40 3.70
N GLN A 376 38.77 66.64 2.39
CA GLN A 376 37.71 66.10 1.53
C GLN A 376 37.81 64.58 1.41
N ASP A 377 39.02 64.02 1.29
CA ASP A 377 39.25 62.57 1.28
C ASP A 377 38.85 61.92 2.61
N LEU A 378 39.16 62.56 3.75
CA LEU A 378 38.77 62.06 5.06
C LEU A 378 37.24 62.08 5.26
N GLU A 379 36.56 63.08 4.71
CA GLU A 379 35.10 63.23 4.78
C GLU A 379 34.39 62.20 3.88
N ASN A 380 34.94 61.93 2.70
CA ASN A 380 34.50 60.85 1.80
C ASN A 380 34.69 59.46 2.45
N LEU A 381 35.87 59.18 3.01
CA LEU A 381 36.15 57.90 3.67
C LEU A 381 35.23 57.67 4.89
N LYS A 382 34.88 58.74 5.61
CA LYS A 382 33.93 58.68 6.73
C LYS A 382 32.49 58.41 6.25
N ALA A 383 32.11 58.91 5.08
CA ALA A 383 30.82 58.61 4.46
C ALA A 383 30.76 57.15 3.97
N GLU A 384 31.82 56.66 3.33
CA GLU A 384 31.94 55.26 2.89
C GLU A 384 31.87 54.28 4.07
N LEU A 385 32.61 54.55 5.15
CA LEU A 385 32.56 53.72 6.38
C LEU A 385 31.18 53.72 7.05
N LYS A 386 30.42 54.82 6.92
CA LYS A 386 29.04 54.88 7.43
C LYS A 386 28.10 54.04 6.56
N GLN A 387 28.25 54.11 5.24
CA GLN A 387 27.50 53.32 4.27
C GLN A 387 27.76 51.82 4.47
N GLU A 388 29.03 51.41 4.61
CA GLU A 388 29.41 50.01 4.88
C GLU A 388 28.83 49.49 6.20
N ARG A 389 28.77 50.32 7.25
CA ARG A 389 28.11 49.93 8.51
C ARG A 389 26.62 49.67 8.33
N GLU A 390 25.93 50.54 7.60
CA GLU A 390 24.50 50.38 7.32
C GLU A 390 24.24 49.16 6.42
N ASP A 391 25.11 48.89 5.44
CA ASP A 391 25.04 47.67 4.62
C ASP A 391 25.31 46.41 5.44
N LEU A 392 26.27 46.44 6.36
CA LEU A 392 26.55 45.33 7.27
C LEU A 392 25.36 45.05 8.20
N ASP A 393 24.74 46.09 8.75
CA ASP A 393 23.54 45.96 9.59
C ASP A 393 22.35 45.37 8.79
N ARG A 394 22.15 45.81 7.54
CA ARG A 394 21.14 45.23 6.63
C ARG A 394 21.39 43.74 6.37
N VAL A 395 22.63 43.35 6.09
CA VAL A 395 23.01 41.94 5.88
C VAL A 395 22.78 41.12 7.16
N ASN A 396 23.08 41.68 8.32
CA ASN A 396 22.88 41.01 9.60
C ASN A 396 21.39 40.81 9.94
N GLU A 397 20.53 41.77 9.61
CA GLU A 397 19.06 41.62 9.72
C GLU A 397 18.51 40.55 8.76
N MET A 398 18.97 40.53 7.50
CA MET A 398 18.59 39.49 6.54
C MET A 398 19.02 38.10 7.02
N MET A 399 20.25 37.96 7.50
CA MET A 399 20.78 36.69 8.02
C MET A 399 19.99 36.19 9.24
N ASN A 400 19.57 37.08 10.14
CA ASN A 400 18.72 36.69 11.27
C ASN A 400 17.32 36.24 10.83
N LYS A 401 16.77 36.87 9.78
CA LYS A 401 15.48 36.47 9.21
C LYS A 401 15.56 35.09 8.54
N GLU A 402 16.59 34.87 7.70
CA GLU A 402 16.86 33.55 7.10
C GLU A 402 17.10 32.48 8.16
N LYS A 403 17.79 32.81 9.26
CA LYS A 403 17.97 31.88 10.38
C LYS A 403 16.65 31.46 11.02
N MET A 404 15.71 32.39 11.20
CA MET A 404 14.36 32.10 11.70
C MET A 404 13.57 31.22 10.73
N ASP A 405 13.63 31.53 9.42
CA ASP A 405 12.95 30.75 8.38
C ASP A 405 13.50 29.32 8.28
N LEU A 406 14.83 29.15 8.39
CA LEU A 406 15.48 27.84 8.44
C LEU A 406 15.10 27.04 9.70
N GLU A 407 14.90 27.71 10.83
CA GLU A 407 14.48 27.06 12.09
C GLU A 407 13.02 26.59 12.04
N LEU A 408 12.14 27.36 11.38
CA LEU A 408 10.77 26.94 11.06
C LEU A 408 10.78 25.75 10.09
N MET A 409 11.56 25.80 9.00
CA MET A 409 11.70 24.68 8.08
C MET A 409 12.22 23.42 8.76
N ARG A 410 13.21 23.55 9.67
CA ARG A 410 13.73 22.42 10.45
C ARG A 410 12.65 21.81 11.35
N SER A 411 11.81 22.63 11.98
CA SER A 411 10.68 22.15 12.79
C SER A 411 9.67 21.39 11.95
N ASP A 412 9.35 21.87 10.75
CA ASP A 412 8.38 21.21 9.87
C ASP A 412 8.92 19.91 9.27
N ILE A 413 10.22 19.87 8.92
CA ILE A 413 10.90 18.63 8.54
C ILE A 413 10.83 17.61 9.68
N GLN A 414 11.09 18.01 10.93
CA GLN A 414 10.98 17.11 12.08
C GLN A 414 9.56 16.54 12.27
N LYS A 415 8.52 17.37 12.08
CA LYS A 415 7.13 16.90 12.13
C LYS A 415 6.82 15.92 11.00
N GLN A 416 7.27 16.21 9.78
CA GLN A 416 7.10 15.33 8.63
C GLN A 416 7.83 14.00 8.80
N THR A 417 9.05 14.00 9.33
CA THR A 417 9.81 12.78 9.66
C THR A 417 9.05 11.93 10.67
N HIS A 418 8.48 12.52 11.72
CA HIS A 418 7.71 11.77 12.72
C HIS A 418 6.44 11.15 12.13
N ILE A 419 5.73 11.85 11.24
CA ILE A 419 4.56 11.33 10.53
C ILE A 419 4.96 10.14 9.63
N LEU A 420 6.08 10.25 8.91
CA LEU A 420 6.59 9.17 8.08
C LEU A 420 6.97 7.93 8.91
N GLU A 421 7.63 8.10 10.05
CA GLU A 421 7.94 6.99 10.97
C GLU A 421 6.67 6.29 11.47
N GLN A 422 5.62 7.05 11.78
CA GLN A 422 4.32 6.48 12.17
C GLN A 422 3.69 5.68 11.02
N HIS A 423 3.71 6.20 9.79
CA HIS A 423 3.21 5.46 8.63
C HIS A 423 4.03 4.19 8.37
N GLU A 424 5.36 4.25 8.52
CA GLU A 424 6.24 3.11 8.34
C GLU A 424 5.98 2.00 9.37
N GLN A 425 5.61 2.37 10.60
CA GLN A 425 5.18 1.44 11.64
C GLN A 425 3.84 0.78 11.29
N VAL A 426 2.84 1.56 10.86
CA VAL A 426 1.51 1.03 10.44
C VAL A 426 1.64 0.06 9.27
N ILE A 427 2.45 0.40 8.26
CA ILE A 427 2.71 -0.48 7.11
C ILE A 427 3.34 -1.80 7.57
N ARG A 428 4.25 -1.75 8.55
CA ARG A 428 4.89 -2.94 9.13
C ARG A 428 3.86 -3.86 9.79
N GLU A 429 2.99 -3.29 10.60
CA GLU A 429 1.92 -4.03 11.30
C GLU A 429 0.90 -4.63 10.33
N GLU A 430 0.52 -3.91 9.27
CA GLU A 430 -0.35 -4.47 8.23
C GLU A 430 0.32 -5.60 7.44
N LYS A 431 1.63 -5.48 7.19
CA LYS A 431 2.40 -6.54 6.54
C LYS A 431 2.47 -7.81 7.38
N ASP A 432 2.68 -7.67 8.68
CA ASP A 432 2.67 -8.81 9.61
C ASP A 432 1.29 -9.48 9.65
N LYS A 433 0.20 -8.70 9.66
CA LYS A 433 -1.18 -9.24 9.57
C LYS A 433 -1.41 -9.96 8.25
N LEU A 434 -0.91 -9.42 7.14
CA LEU A 434 -1.02 -10.05 5.83
C LEU A 434 -0.30 -11.39 5.78
N ASP A 435 0.90 -11.49 6.37
CA ASP A 435 1.67 -12.73 6.44
C ASP A 435 0.96 -13.80 7.29
N ILE A 436 0.27 -13.41 8.38
CA ILE A 436 -0.57 -14.31 9.18
C ILE A 436 -1.74 -14.85 8.33
N ILE A 437 -2.50 -13.97 7.67
CA ILE A 437 -3.64 -14.36 6.81
C ILE A 437 -3.18 -15.29 5.69
N LYS A 438 -2.02 -15.02 5.10
CA LYS A 438 -1.45 -15.83 4.01
C LYS A 438 -1.04 -17.22 4.49
N ALA A 439 -0.55 -17.34 5.72
CA ALA A 439 -0.26 -18.63 6.34
C ALA A 439 -1.54 -19.43 6.65
N GLU A 440 -2.60 -18.75 7.09
CA GLU A 440 -3.92 -19.35 7.32
C GLU A 440 -4.58 -19.84 6.04
N GLN A 441 -4.59 -19.03 4.98
CA GLN A 441 -5.08 -19.43 3.66
C GLN A 441 -4.32 -20.66 3.12
N ASN A 442 -3.01 -20.75 3.33
CA ASN A 442 -2.25 -21.93 2.92
C ASN A 442 -2.64 -23.18 3.71
N ARG A 443 -2.94 -23.05 5.01
CA ARG A 443 -3.44 -24.18 5.82
C ARG A 443 -4.83 -24.63 5.38
N GLU A 444 -5.75 -23.70 5.12
CA GLU A 444 -7.07 -24.02 4.62
C GLU A 444 -7.00 -24.67 3.24
N LYS A 445 -6.12 -24.19 2.36
CA LYS A 445 -5.87 -24.80 1.06
C LYS A 445 -5.42 -26.26 1.19
N THR A 446 -4.48 -26.56 2.10
CA THR A 446 -4.07 -27.96 2.35
C THR A 446 -5.21 -28.81 2.90
N ASN A 447 -6.05 -28.26 3.78
CA ASN A 447 -7.22 -28.99 4.31
C ASN A 447 -8.26 -29.27 3.21
N ILE A 448 -8.49 -28.33 2.30
CA ILE A 448 -9.39 -28.51 1.15
C ILE A 448 -8.84 -29.58 0.20
N GLU A 449 -7.52 -29.59 -0.05
CA GLU A 449 -6.86 -30.61 -0.87
C GLU A 449 -7.01 -32.02 -0.25
N GLU A 450 -6.86 -32.15 1.07
CA GLU A 450 -7.08 -33.41 1.79
C GLU A 450 -8.55 -33.88 1.74
N LEU A 451 -9.50 -32.98 2.00
CA LEU A 451 -10.94 -33.28 1.90
C LEU A 451 -11.33 -33.66 0.48
N THR A 452 -10.74 -33.02 -0.54
CA THR A 452 -10.96 -33.35 -1.95
C THR A 452 -10.47 -34.77 -2.27
N LEU A 453 -9.30 -35.15 -1.75
CA LEU A 453 -8.78 -36.51 -1.88
C LEU A 453 -9.67 -37.53 -1.18
N GLN A 454 -10.22 -37.19 -0.01
CA GLN A 454 -11.11 -38.07 0.74
C GLN A 454 -12.44 -38.29 0.02
N ILE A 455 -13.09 -37.22 -0.45
CA ILE A 455 -14.32 -37.31 -1.26
C ILE A 455 -14.08 -38.16 -2.52
N LYS A 456 -12.90 -38.04 -3.14
CA LYS A 456 -12.56 -38.83 -4.32
C LYS A 456 -12.47 -40.32 -4.01
N ARG A 457 -11.85 -40.71 -2.88
CA ARG A 457 -11.81 -42.11 -2.41
C ARG A 457 -13.21 -42.65 -2.12
N GLU A 458 -14.02 -41.90 -1.36
CA GLU A 458 -15.39 -42.31 -1.04
C GLU A 458 -16.26 -42.46 -2.29
N ARG A 459 -16.06 -41.57 -3.30
CA ARG A 459 -16.73 -41.68 -4.60
C ARG A 459 -16.30 -42.92 -5.37
N ASP A 460 -15.02 -43.26 -5.36
CA ASP A 460 -14.51 -44.48 -6.01
C ASP A 460 -15.07 -45.73 -5.32
N GLU A 461 -15.10 -45.76 -3.98
CA GLU A 461 -15.71 -46.84 -3.18
C GLU A 461 -17.22 -46.97 -3.45
N LEU A 462 -17.94 -45.85 -3.55
CA LEU A 462 -19.35 -45.84 -3.96
C LEU A 462 -19.55 -46.37 -5.38
N GLY A 463 -18.63 -46.07 -6.29
CA GLY A 463 -18.60 -46.62 -7.64
C GLY A 463 -18.47 -48.14 -7.63
N ASP A 464 -17.58 -48.69 -6.80
CA ASP A 464 -17.42 -50.13 -6.63
C ASP A 464 -18.67 -50.79 -6.04
N VAL A 465 -19.28 -50.17 -5.03
CA VAL A 465 -20.55 -50.66 -4.44
C VAL A 465 -21.68 -50.63 -5.47
N MET A 466 -21.79 -49.56 -6.25
CA MET A 466 -22.82 -49.43 -7.29
C MET A 466 -22.65 -50.47 -8.40
N ASN A 467 -21.41 -50.75 -8.82
CA ASN A 467 -21.12 -51.84 -9.76
C ASN A 467 -21.51 -53.21 -9.19
N MET A 468 -21.23 -53.44 -7.90
CA MET A 468 -21.58 -54.69 -7.22
C MET A 468 -23.10 -54.88 -7.07
N ILE A 469 -23.85 -53.81 -6.77
CA ILE A 469 -25.33 -53.83 -6.75
C ILE A 469 -25.88 -54.13 -8.15
N THR A 470 -25.33 -53.48 -9.18
CA THR A 470 -25.76 -53.69 -10.58
C THR A 470 -25.56 -55.16 -11.00
N LEU A 471 -24.44 -55.77 -10.62
CA LEU A 471 -24.19 -57.19 -10.85
C LEU A 471 -25.18 -58.08 -10.10
N LYS A 472 -25.46 -57.79 -8.83
CA LYS A 472 -26.46 -58.54 -8.06
C LYS A 472 -27.88 -58.42 -8.61
N GLN A 473 -28.26 -57.25 -9.11
CA GLN A 473 -29.56 -57.06 -9.77
C GLN A 473 -29.68 -57.92 -11.03
N LYS A 474 -28.64 -57.94 -11.89
CA LYS A 474 -28.59 -58.86 -13.03
C LYS A 474 -28.66 -60.33 -12.63
N GLU A 475 -27.97 -60.71 -11.56
CA GLU A 475 -28.00 -62.09 -11.05
C GLU A 475 -29.39 -62.47 -10.52
N GLN A 476 -30.14 -61.50 -9.97
CA GLN A 476 -31.49 -61.70 -9.46
C GLN A 476 -32.53 -61.74 -10.58
N GLU A 477 -32.40 -60.91 -11.62
CA GLU A 477 -33.23 -60.99 -12.84
C GLU A 477 -33.12 -62.39 -13.48
N LEU A 478 -31.90 -62.93 -13.61
CA LEU A 478 -31.69 -64.27 -14.14
C LEU A 478 -32.37 -65.36 -13.28
N LYS A 479 -32.35 -65.22 -11.95
CA LYS A 479 -33.04 -66.15 -11.04
C LYS A 479 -34.56 -66.04 -11.15
N GLU A 480 -35.10 -64.84 -11.33
CA GLU A 480 -36.53 -64.61 -11.55
C GLU A 480 -37.00 -65.18 -12.89
N GLU A 481 -36.23 -64.98 -13.97
CA GLU A 481 -36.49 -65.61 -15.28
C GLU A 481 -36.48 -67.13 -15.18
N GLU A 482 -35.52 -67.71 -14.45
CA GLU A 482 -35.44 -69.17 -14.26
C GLU A 482 -36.61 -69.71 -13.43
N LEU A 483 -37.05 -68.98 -12.39
CA LEU A 483 -38.21 -69.32 -11.58
C LEU A 483 -39.51 -69.28 -12.41
N GLU A 484 -39.64 -68.29 -13.29
CA GLU A 484 -40.81 -68.15 -14.16
C GLU A 484 -40.86 -69.27 -15.20
N ARG A 485 -39.70 -69.68 -15.74
CA ARG A 485 -39.60 -70.85 -16.62
C ARG A 485 -40.02 -72.14 -15.90
N LEU A 486 -39.55 -72.34 -14.66
CA LEU A 486 -39.93 -73.48 -13.84
C LEU A 486 -41.42 -73.50 -13.49
N LYS A 487 -42.03 -72.33 -13.24
CA LYS A 487 -43.49 -72.21 -13.06
C LYS A 487 -44.25 -72.64 -14.31
N GLN A 488 -43.86 -72.17 -15.49
CA GLN A 488 -44.50 -72.55 -16.75
C GLN A 488 -44.39 -74.06 -17.01
N GLU A 489 -43.23 -74.67 -16.75
CA GLU A 489 -43.04 -76.12 -16.84
C GLU A 489 -43.94 -76.87 -15.87
N LEU A 490 -44.06 -76.40 -14.62
CA LEU A 490 -44.93 -76.99 -13.61
C LEU A 490 -46.40 -76.91 -14.02
N GLU A 491 -46.86 -75.77 -14.53
CA GLU A 491 -48.24 -75.57 -14.98
C GLU A 491 -48.57 -76.48 -16.17
N THR A 492 -47.63 -76.61 -17.10
CA THR A 492 -47.73 -77.55 -18.24
C THR A 492 -47.84 -78.99 -17.74
N ARG A 493 -47.00 -79.38 -16.78
CA ARG A 493 -47.01 -80.72 -16.20
C ARG A 493 -48.30 -81.01 -15.43
N LYS A 494 -48.85 -80.01 -14.73
CA LYS A 494 -50.12 -80.09 -14.03
C LYS A 494 -51.29 -80.27 -15.01
N SER A 495 -51.28 -79.56 -16.14
CA SER A 495 -52.23 -79.77 -17.23
C SER A 495 -52.17 -81.20 -17.78
N ASN A 496 -50.96 -81.73 -18.01
CA ASN A 496 -50.78 -83.09 -18.52
C ASN A 496 -51.27 -84.16 -17.52
N VAL A 497 -51.06 -83.96 -16.22
CA VAL A 497 -51.58 -84.87 -15.19
C VAL A 497 -53.10 -84.83 -15.11
N LEU A 498 -53.72 -83.66 -15.33
CA LEU A 498 -55.18 -83.54 -15.40
C LEU A 498 -55.74 -84.31 -16.59
N THR A 499 -55.12 -84.19 -17.77
CA THR A 499 -55.55 -84.95 -18.96
C THR A 499 -55.35 -86.46 -18.76
N GLU A 500 -54.21 -86.90 -18.21
CA GLU A 500 -54.00 -88.32 -17.90
C GLU A 500 -55.02 -88.85 -16.86
N ARG A 501 -55.42 -88.00 -15.90
CA ARG A 501 -56.44 -88.35 -14.92
C ARG A 501 -57.83 -88.47 -15.55
N GLU A 502 -58.18 -87.59 -16.47
CA GLU A 502 -59.42 -87.66 -17.25
C GLU A 502 -59.45 -88.94 -18.11
N GLU A 503 -58.36 -89.27 -18.79
CA GLU A 503 -58.20 -90.52 -19.55
C GLU A 503 -58.34 -91.77 -18.66
N LEU A 504 -57.75 -91.75 -17.45
CA LEU A 504 -57.89 -92.84 -16.48
C LEU A 504 -59.31 -92.97 -15.92
N GLU A 505 -60.01 -91.85 -15.70
CA GLU A 505 -61.41 -91.83 -15.25
C GLU A 505 -62.32 -92.46 -16.32
N GLU A 506 -62.03 -92.20 -17.60
CA GLU A 506 -62.74 -92.77 -18.74
C GLU A 506 -62.47 -94.27 -18.88
N LEU A 507 -61.21 -94.70 -18.79
CA LEU A 507 -60.83 -96.12 -18.70
C LEU A 507 -61.51 -96.84 -17.52
N ARG A 508 -61.66 -96.17 -16.37
CA ARG A 508 -62.33 -96.72 -15.19
C ARG A 508 -63.83 -96.89 -15.41
N LYS A 509 -64.48 -95.96 -16.10
CA LYS A 509 -65.89 -96.09 -16.52
C LYS A 509 -66.06 -97.27 -17.48
N ASP A 510 -65.18 -97.41 -18.47
CA ASP A 510 -65.20 -98.54 -19.40
C ASP A 510 -64.97 -99.88 -18.69
N LEU A 511 -64.04 -99.94 -17.74
CA LEU A 511 -63.80 -101.14 -16.93
C LEU A 511 -65.02 -101.50 -16.07
N ASN A 512 -65.69 -100.52 -15.47
CA ASN A 512 -66.92 -100.76 -14.70
C ASN A 512 -68.04 -101.29 -15.60
N ARG A 513 -68.19 -100.74 -16.81
CA ARG A 513 -69.16 -101.20 -17.80
C ARG A 513 -68.89 -102.65 -18.22
N LYS A 514 -67.62 -102.99 -18.46
CA LYS A 514 -67.16 -104.37 -18.71
C LYS A 514 -67.42 -105.30 -17.52
N LYS A 515 -67.28 -104.80 -16.29
CA LYS A 515 -67.57 -105.57 -15.07
C LYS A 515 -69.07 -105.85 -14.92
N GLU A 516 -69.91 -104.87 -15.18
CA GLU A 516 -71.38 -105.04 -15.21
C GLU A 516 -71.80 -106.04 -16.31
N GLU A 517 -71.19 -105.97 -17.49
CA GLU A 517 -71.40 -106.96 -18.57
C GLU A 517 -70.96 -108.37 -18.14
N LEU A 518 -69.85 -108.50 -17.42
CA LEU A 518 -69.36 -109.78 -16.90
C LEU A 518 -70.26 -110.33 -15.78
N GLU A 519 -70.74 -109.48 -14.88
CA GLU A 519 -71.71 -109.86 -13.84
C GLU A 519 -73.03 -110.31 -14.47
N ALA A 520 -73.53 -109.61 -15.49
CA ALA A 520 -74.69 -110.03 -16.27
C ALA A 520 -74.45 -111.40 -16.96
N ALA A 521 -73.26 -111.61 -17.53
CA ALA A 521 -72.89 -112.89 -18.14
C ALA A 521 -72.77 -114.02 -17.09
N MET A 522 -72.22 -113.77 -15.90
CA MET A 522 -72.17 -114.76 -14.81
C MET A 522 -73.57 -115.09 -14.25
N THR A 523 -74.48 -114.11 -14.27
CA THR A 523 -75.88 -114.31 -13.89
C THR A 523 -76.59 -115.20 -14.91
N ASN A 524 -76.37 -114.96 -16.21
CA ASN A 524 -76.84 -115.82 -17.29
C ASN A 524 -76.24 -117.24 -17.24
N ILE A 525 -74.94 -117.37 -16.94
CA ILE A 525 -74.29 -118.68 -16.79
C ILE A 525 -74.81 -119.42 -15.55
N SER A 526 -75.15 -118.72 -14.45
CA SER A 526 -75.81 -119.36 -13.30
C SER A 526 -77.21 -119.86 -13.65
N LEU A 527 -77.98 -119.08 -14.43
CA LEU A 527 -79.30 -119.49 -14.92
C LEU A 527 -79.21 -120.70 -15.86
N GLU A 528 -78.26 -120.71 -16.80
CA GLU A 528 -78.02 -121.86 -17.70
C GLU A 528 -77.52 -123.10 -16.93
N ARG A 529 -76.77 -122.91 -15.84
CA ARG A 529 -76.28 -124.02 -15.00
C ARG A 529 -77.38 -124.62 -14.11
N GLU A 530 -78.39 -123.83 -13.73
CA GLU A 530 -79.60 -124.35 -13.06
C GLU A 530 -80.53 -125.12 -14.02
N GLU A 531 -80.55 -124.79 -15.31
CA GLU A 531 -81.31 -125.54 -16.32
C GLU A 531 -80.68 -126.90 -16.68
N LEU A 532 -79.35 -127.06 -16.51
CA LEU A 532 -78.61 -128.29 -16.82
C LEU A 532 -78.63 -129.37 -15.69
N ILE A 533 -79.30 -129.12 -14.57
CA ILE A 533 -79.43 -130.07 -13.43
C ILE A 533 -80.82 -130.75 -13.38
N LYS A 534 -81.67 -130.58 -14.41
CA LYS A 534 -82.85 -131.42 -14.67
C LYS A 534 -82.60 -132.35 -15.85
#